data_AF-M7T0S1-F1
#
_entry.id   AF-M7T0S1-F1
#
_cell.length_a   1.000
_cell.length_b   1.000
_cell.length_c   1.000
_cell.angle_alpha   90.00
_cell.angle_beta   90.00
_cell.angle_gamma   90.00
#
_symmetry.space_group_name_H-M   'P 1'
#
loop_
_entity.id
_entity.type
_entity.pdbx_description
1 polymer ?
#
loop_
_entity_poly.entity_id
_entity_poly.type
_entity_poly.pdbx_seq_one_letter_code
_entity_poly.pdbx_strand_id
1 'polypeptide(L)'
;MAAIAASALATVAGLTYLDGKYHLRQDIQALRARGKGEKLFKKALEETRLSPYYFFEKHAQTLPNQECIWSRAGSYTWAEAYYRANQYAQWFLRNGVQPGDLVAFFMANSPEFVLAWMGLWAIGAAPALINHNLTRQALLHCLDIADTKLILAEGADSLLERLESIRDELSAEGVRIIKLAEARPEEINTTRGERPGDELRAGVRPNSAFGLFYTSGTTGMPKAVVVPAVAGC
;
A
#
# COMPACT_ATOMS: atom_id res chain seq x y z
N MET A 1 17.22 -45.06 -32.67
CA MET A 1 17.45 -43.62 -32.40
C MET A 1 16.35 -42.74 -32.98
N ALA A 2 16.00 -42.81 -34.28
CA ALA A 2 14.98 -41.95 -34.90
C ALA A 2 13.54 -42.10 -34.35
N ALA A 3 13.09 -43.33 -34.07
CA ALA A 3 11.73 -43.57 -33.56
C ALA A 3 11.49 -43.01 -32.15
N ILE A 4 12.51 -43.05 -31.29
CA ILE A 4 12.47 -42.53 -29.91
C ILE A 4 12.43 -40.99 -29.91
N ALA A 5 13.14 -40.35 -30.85
CA ALA A 5 13.12 -38.91 -31.01
C ALA A 5 11.76 -38.39 -31.51
N ALA A 6 11.11 -39.09 -32.43
CA ALA A 6 9.80 -38.72 -32.96
C ALA A 6 8.67 -38.83 -31.91
N SER A 7 8.68 -39.89 -31.08
CA SER A 7 7.71 -40.05 -29.99
C SER A 7 7.89 -39.00 -28.89
N ALA A 8 9.12 -38.60 -28.59
CA ALA A 8 9.40 -37.54 -27.63
C ALA A 8 8.88 -36.17 -28.12
N LEU A 9 9.09 -35.84 -29.40
CA LEU A 9 8.62 -34.59 -30.00
C LEU A 9 7.08 -34.51 -30.08
N ALA A 10 6.40 -35.59 -30.47
CA ALA A 10 4.94 -35.65 -30.49
C ALA A 10 4.34 -35.50 -29.08
N THR A 11 4.98 -36.09 -28.06
CA THR A 11 4.56 -35.97 -26.66
C THR A 11 4.75 -34.54 -26.15
N VAL A 12 5.89 -33.91 -26.44
CA VAL A 12 6.15 -32.51 -26.06
C VAL A 12 5.17 -31.57 -26.74
N ALA A 13 4.92 -31.73 -28.05
CA ALA A 13 3.97 -30.92 -28.80
C ALA A 13 2.52 -31.08 -28.31
N GLY A 14 2.12 -32.32 -27.95
CA GLY A 14 0.82 -32.58 -27.34
C GLY A 14 0.69 -31.90 -25.97
N LEU A 15 1.71 -32.00 -25.12
CA LEU A 15 1.72 -31.36 -23.80
C LEU A 15 1.74 -29.84 -23.89
N THR A 16 2.47 -29.24 -24.83
CA THR A 16 2.46 -27.78 -25.03
C THR A 16 1.13 -27.29 -25.59
N TYR A 17 0.48 -28.05 -26.48
CA TYR A 17 -0.87 -27.73 -26.95
C TYR A 17 -1.89 -27.79 -25.80
N LEU A 18 -1.85 -28.83 -24.98
CA LEU A 18 -2.75 -28.96 -23.82
C LEU A 18 -2.51 -27.86 -22.79
N ASP A 19 -1.25 -27.53 -22.51
CA ASP A 19 -0.90 -26.42 -21.62
C ASP A 19 -1.34 -25.06 -22.17
N GLY A 20 -1.16 -24.81 -23.48
CA GLY A 20 -1.63 -23.58 -24.12
C GLY A 20 -3.15 -23.45 -24.20
N LYS A 21 -3.88 -24.57 -24.34
CA LYS A 21 -5.34 -24.59 -24.41
C LYS A 21 -6.02 -24.50 -23.04
N TYR A 22 -5.44 -25.15 -22.03
CA TYR A 22 -6.06 -25.31 -20.71
C TYR A 22 -5.29 -24.63 -19.58
N HIS A 23 -4.19 -23.93 -19.87
CA HIS A 23 -3.39 -23.18 -18.90
C HIS A 23 -2.91 -24.00 -17.68
N LEU A 24 -2.68 -25.30 -17.86
CA LEU A 24 -2.41 -26.26 -16.78
C LEU A 24 -1.20 -25.87 -15.92
N ARG A 25 -0.12 -25.35 -16.51
CA ARG A 25 1.06 -24.86 -15.77
C ARG A 25 0.73 -23.64 -14.94
N GLN A 26 -0.08 -22.72 -15.47
CA GLN A 26 -0.51 -21.53 -14.74
C GLN A 26 -1.36 -21.92 -13.54
N ASP A 27 -2.28 -22.88 -13.71
CA ASP A 27 -3.10 -23.42 -12.63
C ASP A 27 -2.24 -24.10 -11.55
N ILE A 28 -1.28 -24.94 -11.94
CA ILE A 28 -0.37 -25.59 -10.99
C ILE A 28 0.49 -24.54 -10.26
N GLN A 29 0.98 -23.52 -10.96
CA GLN A 29 1.74 -22.43 -10.34
C GLN A 29 0.88 -21.64 -9.36
N ALA A 30 -0.37 -21.34 -9.72
CA ALA A 30 -1.33 -20.65 -8.85
C ALA A 30 -1.65 -21.48 -7.60
N LEU A 31 -1.89 -22.79 -7.73
CA LEU A 31 -2.11 -23.69 -6.60
C LEU A 31 -0.89 -23.76 -5.67
N ARG A 32 0.33 -23.85 -6.23
CA ARG A 32 1.57 -23.85 -5.43
C ARG A 32 1.80 -22.51 -4.74
N ALA A 33 1.55 -21.40 -5.42
CA ALA A 33 1.65 -20.05 -4.86
C ALA A 33 0.66 -19.87 -3.70
N ARG A 34 -0.59 -20.32 -3.89
CA ARG A 34 -1.62 -20.33 -2.85
C ARG A 34 -1.18 -21.13 -1.62
N GLY A 35 -0.72 -22.37 -1.80
CA GLY A 35 -0.26 -23.20 -0.69
C GLY A 35 0.97 -22.62 0.06
N LYS A 36 1.86 -21.91 -0.64
CA LYS A 36 2.96 -21.15 0.01
C LYS A 36 2.43 -19.95 0.78
N GLY A 37 1.49 -19.20 0.19
CA GLY A 37 0.83 -18.06 0.83
C GLY A 37 0.12 -18.46 2.12
N GLU A 38 -0.66 -19.54 2.09
CA GLU A 38 -1.36 -20.09 3.27
C GLU A 38 -0.38 -20.44 4.41
N LYS A 39 0.79 -21.03 4.10
CA LYS A 39 1.82 -21.33 5.11
C LYS A 39 2.46 -20.09 5.70
N LEU A 40 2.82 -19.11 4.85
CA LEU A 40 3.36 -17.83 5.30
C LEU A 40 2.37 -17.09 6.20
N PHE A 41 1.09 -17.12 5.82
CA PHE A 41 0.02 -16.52 6.58
C PHE A 41 -0.18 -17.20 7.95
N LYS A 42 -0.25 -18.54 7.98
CA LYS A 42 -0.37 -19.29 9.24
C LYS A 42 0.78 -18.95 10.19
N LYS A 43 2.00 -18.87 9.66
CA LYS A 43 3.17 -18.45 10.43
C LYS A 43 3.04 -17.01 10.94
N ALA A 44 2.59 -16.08 10.10
CA ALA A 44 2.38 -14.69 10.48
C ALA A 44 1.30 -14.53 11.57
N LEU A 45 0.25 -15.34 11.53
CA LEU A 45 -0.75 -15.43 12.61
C LEU A 45 -0.12 -15.90 13.92
N GLU A 46 0.63 -17.00 13.88
CA GLU A 46 1.30 -17.58 15.05
C GLU A 46 2.31 -16.60 15.68
N GLU A 47 3.01 -15.83 14.86
CA GLU A 47 3.99 -14.83 15.29
C GLU A 47 3.36 -13.45 15.60
N THR A 48 2.05 -13.26 15.41
CA THR A 48 1.36 -11.96 15.53
C THR A 48 1.96 -10.88 14.60
N ARG A 49 2.49 -11.30 13.45
CA ARG A 49 3.18 -10.46 12.45
C ARG A 49 2.36 -10.28 11.19
N LEU A 50 1.11 -9.83 11.34
CA LEU A 50 0.16 -9.68 10.23
C LEU A 50 0.36 -8.40 9.41
N SER A 51 0.93 -7.34 9.99
CA SER A 51 1.19 -6.10 9.25
C SER A 51 2.15 -6.35 8.08
N PRO A 52 1.82 -5.92 6.85
CA PRO A 52 2.70 -6.10 5.70
C PRO A 52 4.02 -5.32 5.79
N TYR A 53 4.10 -4.39 6.75
CA TYR A 53 5.37 -3.81 7.17
C TYR A 53 6.44 -4.87 7.49
N TYR A 54 6.08 -6.00 8.08
CA TYR A 54 7.05 -7.05 8.41
C TYR A 54 7.68 -7.71 7.18
N PHE A 55 6.93 -7.80 6.08
CA PHE A 55 7.46 -8.25 4.81
C PHE A 55 8.45 -7.22 4.24
N PHE A 56 8.08 -5.95 4.28
CA PHE A 56 8.93 -4.83 3.85
C PHE A 56 10.24 -4.76 4.66
N GLU A 57 10.13 -4.80 6.00
CA GLU A 57 11.27 -4.84 6.93
C GLU A 57 12.23 -5.99 6.60
N LYS A 58 11.70 -7.20 6.39
CA LYS A 58 12.51 -8.36 6.08
C LYS A 58 13.30 -8.15 4.79
N HIS A 59 12.67 -7.60 3.74
CA HIS A 59 13.37 -7.32 2.48
C HIS A 59 14.45 -6.28 2.66
N ALA A 60 14.18 -5.22 3.42
CA ALA A 60 15.15 -4.18 3.74
C ALA A 60 16.40 -4.69 4.45
N GLN A 61 16.23 -5.67 5.35
CA GLN A 61 17.36 -6.30 6.03
C GLN A 61 18.13 -7.26 5.12
N THR A 62 17.44 -7.96 4.21
CA THR A 62 18.09 -8.98 3.35
C THR A 62 18.74 -8.41 2.10
N LEU A 63 18.23 -7.29 1.56
CA LEU A 63 18.64 -6.72 0.27
C LEU A 63 18.97 -5.22 0.40
N PRO A 64 19.72 -4.77 1.42
CA PRO A 64 19.81 -3.36 1.79
C PRO A 64 20.29 -2.45 0.67
N ASN A 65 21.21 -2.94 -0.18
CA ASN A 65 21.84 -2.17 -1.26
C ASN A 65 21.15 -2.36 -2.62
N GLN A 66 20.11 -3.19 -2.72
CA GLN A 66 19.38 -3.35 -3.98
C GLN A 66 18.38 -2.22 -4.16
N GLU A 67 18.10 -1.88 -5.42
CA GLU A 67 17.06 -0.92 -5.75
C GLU A 67 15.68 -1.42 -5.29
N CYS A 68 14.94 -0.53 -4.61
CA CYS A 68 13.59 -0.80 -4.10
C CYS A 68 12.54 0.03 -4.84
N ILE A 69 12.78 1.33 -4.98
CA ILE A 69 11.85 2.26 -5.64
C ILE A 69 12.63 3.06 -6.67
N TRP A 70 12.22 2.98 -7.93
CA TRP A 70 12.78 3.79 -9.00
C TRP A 70 11.80 4.89 -9.41
N SER A 71 12.33 6.08 -9.70
CA SER A 71 11.58 7.19 -10.29
C SER A 71 12.46 7.99 -11.24
N ARG A 72 11.86 8.90 -12.00
CA ARG A 72 12.62 9.82 -12.87
C ARG A 72 13.55 10.78 -12.11
N ALA A 73 13.25 11.02 -10.82
CA ALA A 73 14.05 11.91 -9.98
C ALA A 73 15.22 11.17 -9.28
N GLY A 74 15.29 9.85 -9.40
CA GLY A 74 16.26 9.01 -8.71
C GLY A 74 15.63 7.74 -8.17
N SER A 75 16.46 6.91 -7.53
CA SER A 75 16.02 5.67 -6.90
C SER A 75 16.41 5.60 -5.42
N TYR A 76 15.65 4.80 -4.71
CA TYR A 76 15.90 4.41 -3.33
C TYR A 76 16.28 2.95 -3.29
N THR A 77 17.38 2.65 -2.61
CA THR A 77 17.69 1.29 -2.17
C THR A 77 16.69 0.83 -1.10
N TRP A 78 16.64 -0.48 -0.82
CA TRP A 78 15.78 -0.98 0.24
C TRP A 78 16.12 -0.41 1.63
N ALA A 79 17.41 -0.20 1.93
CA ALA A 79 17.81 0.41 3.20
C ALA A 79 17.33 1.87 3.32
N GLU A 80 17.45 2.65 2.24
CA GLU A 80 16.99 4.03 2.21
C GLU A 80 15.47 4.13 2.28
N ALA A 81 14.76 3.27 1.52
CA ALA A 81 13.31 3.19 1.56
C ALA A 81 12.81 2.83 2.97
N TYR A 82 13.48 1.88 3.64
CA TYR A 82 13.14 1.48 5.00
C TYR A 82 13.36 2.61 6.01
N TYR A 83 14.50 3.31 5.93
CA TYR A 83 14.75 4.47 6.77
C TYR A 83 13.69 5.55 6.56
N ARG A 84 13.38 5.86 5.29
CA ARG A 84 12.37 6.87 4.92
C ARG A 84 10.97 6.49 5.38
N ALA A 85 10.55 5.25 5.19
CA ALA A 85 9.26 4.76 5.70
C ALA A 85 9.15 4.91 7.22
N ASN A 86 10.23 4.64 7.95
CA ASN A 86 10.26 4.85 9.39
C ASN A 86 10.27 6.33 9.79
N GLN A 87 10.85 7.23 8.97
CA GLN A 87 10.70 8.68 9.19
C GLN A 87 9.22 9.09 9.09
N TYR A 88 8.52 8.61 8.06
CA TYR A 88 7.07 8.84 7.93
C TYR A 88 6.30 8.26 9.12
N ALA A 89 6.63 7.05 9.56
CA ALA A 89 5.98 6.41 10.71
C ALA A 89 6.06 7.29 11.97
N GLN A 90 7.26 7.76 12.32
CA GLN A 90 7.47 8.65 13.46
C GLN A 90 6.76 10.00 13.27
N TRP A 91 6.79 10.53 12.05
CA TRP A 91 6.10 11.77 11.73
C TRP A 91 4.57 11.66 11.83
N PHE A 92 3.98 10.54 11.41
CA PHE A 92 2.55 10.26 11.58
C PHE A 92 2.15 10.15 13.05
N LEU A 93 2.95 9.43 13.87
CA LEU A 93 2.71 9.34 15.32
C LEU A 93 2.74 10.72 15.98
N ARG A 94 3.73 11.56 15.64
CA ARG A 94 3.80 12.95 16.10
C ARG A 94 2.59 13.80 15.67
N ASN A 95 1.99 13.46 14.53
CA ASN A 95 0.79 14.11 14.02
C ASN A 95 -0.51 13.50 14.52
N GLY A 96 -0.43 12.57 15.48
CA GLY A 96 -1.59 12.03 16.20
C GLY A 96 -2.20 10.78 15.57
N VAL A 97 -1.64 10.25 14.48
CA VAL A 97 -2.14 9.00 13.86
C VAL A 97 -1.93 7.84 14.82
N GLN A 98 -3.00 7.08 15.08
CA GLN A 98 -2.99 5.91 15.94
C GLN A 98 -3.10 4.61 15.12
N PRO A 99 -2.72 3.46 15.70
CA PRO A 99 -3.02 2.16 15.10
C PRO A 99 -4.51 2.01 14.77
N GLY A 100 -4.82 1.55 13.55
CA GLY A 100 -6.18 1.40 13.05
C GLY A 100 -6.76 2.64 12.35
N ASP A 101 -6.14 3.82 12.48
CA ASP A 101 -6.59 5.02 11.75
C ASP A 101 -6.38 4.87 10.24
N LEU A 102 -7.22 5.57 9.48
CA LEU A 102 -7.04 5.81 8.06
C LEU A 102 -6.53 7.23 7.80
N VAL A 103 -5.44 7.35 7.05
CA VAL A 103 -4.92 8.64 6.58
C VAL A 103 -5.26 8.80 5.09
N ALA A 104 -5.98 9.85 4.73
CA ALA A 104 -6.35 10.08 3.35
C ALA A 104 -5.13 10.55 2.54
N PHE A 105 -4.84 9.85 1.45
CA PHE A 105 -3.83 10.24 0.48
C PHE A 105 -4.53 10.92 -0.69
N PHE A 106 -4.30 12.23 -0.81
CA PHE A 106 -4.77 13.04 -1.92
C PHE A 106 -3.57 13.53 -2.73
N MET A 107 -2.94 12.60 -3.45
CA MET A 107 -1.65 12.84 -4.09
C MET A 107 -1.46 12.07 -5.38
N ALA A 108 -0.58 12.59 -6.25
CA ALA A 108 -0.12 11.89 -7.43
C ALA A 108 0.92 10.80 -7.10
N ASN A 109 1.19 9.91 -8.05
CA ASN A 109 2.22 8.88 -7.89
C ASN A 109 3.61 9.50 -7.72
N SER A 110 4.22 9.28 -6.56
CA SER A 110 5.58 9.68 -6.21
C SER A 110 6.24 8.57 -5.37
N PRO A 111 7.57 8.56 -5.21
CA PRO A 111 8.20 7.70 -4.21
C PRO A 111 7.63 7.91 -2.81
N GLU A 112 7.33 9.17 -2.47
CA GLU A 112 6.79 9.55 -1.16
C GLU A 112 5.42 8.94 -0.88
N PHE A 113 4.58 8.76 -1.90
CA PHE A 113 3.34 8.01 -1.79
C PHE A 113 3.58 6.61 -1.20
N VAL A 114 4.55 5.88 -1.76
CA VAL A 114 4.84 4.50 -1.33
C VAL A 114 5.51 4.50 0.04
N LEU A 115 6.46 5.41 0.28
CA LEU A 115 7.19 5.51 1.54
C LEU A 115 6.27 5.89 2.71
N ALA A 116 5.37 6.85 2.50
CA ALA A 116 4.36 7.23 3.49
C ALA A 116 3.41 6.07 3.79
N TRP A 117 2.98 5.32 2.77
CA TRP A 117 2.15 4.13 2.96
C TRP A 117 2.87 3.08 3.83
N MET A 118 4.12 2.75 3.51
CA MET A 118 4.92 1.82 4.35
C MET A 118 5.06 2.33 5.79
N GLY A 119 5.17 3.65 5.97
CA GLY A 119 5.18 4.29 7.28
C GLY A 119 3.88 4.12 8.08
N LEU A 120 2.71 4.16 7.42
CA LEU A 120 1.43 3.87 8.07
C LEU A 120 1.35 2.42 8.53
N TRP A 121 1.74 1.46 7.68
CA TRP A 121 1.78 0.05 8.09
C TRP A 121 2.76 -0.20 9.23
N ALA A 122 3.84 0.57 9.28
CA ALA A 122 4.81 0.53 10.37
C ALA A 122 4.18 0.90 11.72
N ILE A 123 3.03 1.58 11.76
CA ILE A 123 2.34 1.95 13.01
C ILE A 123 0.95 1.31 13.13
N GLY A 124 0.66 0.29 12.32
CA GLY A 124 -0.64 -0.39 12.34
C GLY A 124 -1.80 0.43 11.76
N ALA A 125 -1.51 1.53 11.07
CA ALA A 125 -2.47 2.35 10.34
C ALA A 125 -2.47 1.98 8.83
N ALA A 126 -3.39 2.57 8.07
CA ALA A 126 -3.46 2.35 6.63
C ALA A 126 -3.89 3.62 5.88
N PRO A 127 -3.63 3.73 4.56
CA PRO A 127 -4.08 4.88 3.80
C PRO A 127 -5.50 4.67 3.27
N ALA A 128 -6.24 5.77 3.18
CA ALA A 128 -7.38 5.87 2.28
C ALA A 128 -6.93 6.51 0.96
N LEU A 129 -7.01 5.76 -0.13
CA LEU A 129 -6.45 6.13 -1.43
C LEU A 129 -7.49 6.88 -2.26
N ILE A 130 -7.51 8.20 -2.08
CA ILE A 130 -8.48 9.08 -2.70
C ILE A 130 -8.05 9.40 -4.13
N ASN A 131 -8.95 9.21 -5.09
CA ASN A 131 -8.71 9.63 -6.47
C ASN A 131 -8.60 11.16 -6.52
N HIS A 132 -7.42 11.66 -6.82
CA HIS A 132 -7.10 13.09 -6.83
C HIS A 132 -7.80 13.91 -7.94
N ASN A 133 -8.57 13.25 -8.82
CA ASN A 133 -9.42 13.92 -9.81
C ASN A 133 -10.83 14.22 -9.28
N LEU A 134 -11.22 13.69 -8.11
CA LEU A 134 -12.50 13.97 -7.50
C LEU A 134 -12.57 15.42 -7.00
N THR A 135 -13.77 15.98 -7.03
CA THR A 135 -14.03 17.36 -6.60
C THR A 135 -15.28 17.41 -5.73
N ARG A 136 -15.36 18.45 -4.89
CA ARG A 136 -16.55 18.81 -4.11
C ARG A 136 -17.20 17.60 -3.41
N GLN A 137 -18.48 17.36 -3.69
CA GLN A 137 -19.30 16.34 -3.04
C GLN A 137 -18.71 14.94 -3.16
N ALA A 138 -18.16 14.56 -4.32
CA ALA A 138 -17.58 13.23 -4.50
C ALA A 138 -16.29 13.05 -3.69
N LEU A 139 -15.52 14.13 -3.52
CA LEU A 139 -14.34 14.13 -2.67
C LEU A 139 -14.72 14.04 -1.18
N LEU A 140 -15.62 14.91 -0.72
CA LEU A 140 -16.13 14.90 0.66
C LEU A 140 -16.71 13.53 1.04
N HIS A 141 -17.49 12.92 0.16
CA HIS A 141 -18.04 11.58 0.39
C HIS A 141 -16.97 10.51 0.63
N CYS A 142 -15.87 10.52 -0.14
CA CYS A 142 -14.78 9.59 0.10
C CYS A 142 -14.04 9.87 1.40
N LEU A 143 -13.89 11.14 1.78
CA LEU A 143 -13.21 11.52 3.03
C LEU A 143 -14.05 11.13 4.25
N ASP A 144 -15.37 11.28 4.16
CA ASP A 144 -16.36 10.86 5.17
C ASP A 144 -16.37 9.35 5.38
N ILE A 145 -16.43 8.54 4.30
CA ILE A 145 -16.37 7.07 4.42
C ILE A 145 -15.06 6.60 5.11
N ALA A 146 -13.97 7.33 4.91
CA ALA A 146 -12.69 7.02 5.52
C ALA A 146 -12.54 7.46 6.97
N ASP A 147 -13.53 8.16 7.56
CA ASP A 147 -13.43 8.82 8.88
C ASP A 147 -12.13 9.64 8.99
N THR A 148 -11.88 10.45 7.95
CA THR A 148 -10.56 11.07 7.74
C THR A 148 -10.29 12.16 8.78
N LYS A 149 -9.22 12.01 9.57
CA LYS A 149 -8.71 13.07 10.47
C LYS A 149 -7.51 13.83 9.90
N LEU A 150 -6.79 13.19 8.98
CA LEU A 150 -5.56 13.70 8.39
C LEU A 150 -5.54 13.41 6.89
N ILE A 151 -5.27 14.43 6.09
CA ILE A 151 -5.07 14.34 4.64
C ILE A 151 -3.62 14.66 4.33
N LEU A 152 -2.94 13.73 3.66
CA LEU A 152 -1.62 13.94 3.06
C LEU A 152 -1.79 14.34 1.59
N ALA A 153 -1.38 15.56 1.25
CA ALA A 153 -1.57 16.13 -0.07
C ALA A 153 -0.24 16.42 -0.78
N GLU A 154 -0.13 16.01 -2.05
CA GLU A 154 1.03 16.28 -2.90
C GLU A 154 0.66 16.24 -4.39
N GLY A 155 1.06 17.26 -5.15
CA GLY A 155 0.90 17.24 -6.59
C GLY A 155 0.99 18.64 -7.19
N ALA A 156 0.57 18.74 -8.45
CA ALA A 156 0.45 20.03 -9.15
C ALA A 156 -0.62 20.92 -8.51
N ASP A 157 -0.52 22.24 -8.73
CA ASP A 157 -1.44 23.23 -8.14
C ASP A 157 -2.91 22.91 -8.41
N SER A 158 -3.26 22.49 -9.62
CA SER A 158 -4.64 22.10 -9.94
C SER A 158 -5.21 20.99 -9.05
N LEU A 159 -4.37 20.05 -8.58
CA LEU A 159 -4.79 19.02 -7.63
C LEU A 159 -5.05 19.66 -6.27
N LEU A 160 -4.11 20.48 -5.78
CA LEU A 160 -4.23 21.15 -4.48
C LEU A 160 -5.42 22.11 -4.44
N GLU A 161 -5.72 22.82 -5.54
CA GLU A 161 -6.90 23.68 -5.68
C GLU A 161 -8.21 22.93 -5.46
N ARG A 162 -8.31 21.66 -5.89
CA ARG A 162 -9.52 20.85 -5.64
C ARG A 162 -9.73 20.59 -4.15
N LEU A 163 -8.63 20.39 -3.41
CA LEU A 163 -8.68 20.20 -1.97
C LEU A 163 -8.98 21.52 -1.25
N GLU A 164 -8.39 22.63 -1.71
CA GLU A 164 -8.70 23.97 -1.18
C GLU A 164 -10.18 24.35 -1.42
N SER A 165 -10.80 23.86 -2.51
CA SER A 165 -12.21 24.15 -2.82
C SER A 165 -13.23 23.59 -1.83
N ILE A 166 -12.80 22.69 -0.93
CA ILE A 166 -13.60 22.10 0.14
C ILE A 166 -12.99 22.34 1.53
N ARG A 167 -12.05 23.29 1.65
CA ARG A 167 -11.27 23.50 2.88
C ARG A 167 -12.14 23.94 4.07
N ASP A 168 -13.17 24.73 3.81
CA ASP A 168 -14.05 25.23 4.87
C ASP A 168 -14.87 24.09 5.48
N GLU A 169 -15.37 23.17 4.65
CA GLU A 169 -16.04 21.94 5.08
C GLU A 169 -15.10 21.06 5.90
N LEU A 170 -13.87 20.83 5.42
CA LEU A 170 -12.87 20.04 6.13
C LEU A 170 -12.47 20.65 7.48
N SER A 171 -12.32 21.98 7.52
CA SER A 171 -11.99 22.72 8.74
C SER A 171 -13.12 22.64 9.78
N ALA A 172 -14.38 22.69 9.34
CA ALA A 172 -15.54 22.54 10.21
C ALA A 172 -15.62 21.14 10.86
N GLU A 173 -15.13 20.12 10.16
CA GLU A 173 -15.04 18.73 10.65
C GLU A 173 -13.74 18.45 11.42
N GLY A 174 -12.83 19.43 11.53
CA GLY A 174 -11.55 19.29 12.22
C GLY A 174 -10.51 18.46 11.45
N VAL A 175 -10.71 18.25 10.15
CA VAL A 175 -9.78 17.50 9.30
C VAL A 175 -8.54 18.35 9.00
N ARG A 176 -7.37 17.80 9.29
CA ARG A 176 -6.09 18.48 9.04
C ARG A 176 -5.56 18.14 7.66
N ILE A 177 -5.28 19.16 6.84
CA ILE A 177 -4.59 19.01 5.56
C ILE A 177 -3.10 19.28 5.75
N ILE A 178 -2.26 18.33 5.35
CA ILE A 178 -0.80 18.51 5.30
C ILE A 178 -0.33 18.41 3.86
N LYS A 179 0.24 19.50 3.35
CA LYS A 179 0.92 19.53 2.07
C LYS A 179 2.36 19.04 2.25
N LEU A 180 2.74 17.98 1.53
CA LEU A 180 4.08 17.42 1.65
C LEU A 180 5.19 18.40 1.26
N ALA A 181 4.93 19.31 0.31
CA ALA A 181 5.91 20.33 -0.07
C ALA A 181 6.33 21.22 1.12
N GLU A 182 5.42 21.45 2.06
CA GLU A 182 5.64 22.29 3.25
C GLU A 182 6.22 21.45 4.40
N ALA A 183 5.62 20.30 4.70
CA ALA A 183 6.03 19.46 5.84
C ALA A 183 7.37 18.73 5.61
N ARG A 184 7.73 18.41 4.35
CA ARG A 184 8.92 17.60 4.06
C ARG A 184 10.24 18.23 4.51
N PRO A 185 10.60 19.46 4.13
CA PRO A 185 11.89 20.04 4.50
C PRO A 185 12.05 20.22 6.01
N GLU A 186 11.01 20.67 6.70
CA GLU A 186 11.12 21.12 8.09
C GLU A 186 10.74 20.05 9.12
N GLU A 187 9.84 19.11 8.76
CA GLU A 187 9.34 18.11 9.70
C GLU A 187 9.75 16.68 9.35
N ILE A 188 9.55 16.24 8.10
CA ILE A 188 9.73 14.83 7.74
C ILE A 188 11.23 14.53 7.59
N ASN A 189 11.97 15.37 6.87
CA ASN A 189 13.41 15.19 6.67
C ASN A 189 14.21 15.33 7.97
N THR A 190 13.70 16.08 8.94
CA THR A 190 14.32 16.28 10.26
C THR A 190 13.93 15.20 11.27
N THR A 191 12.87 14.43 10.99
CA THR A 191 12.46 13.29 11.82
C THR A 191 13.44 12.13 11.64
N ARG A 192 13.81 11.44 12.72
CA ARG A 192 14.71 10.28 12.62
C ARG A 192 13.93 9.05 12.15
N GLY A 193 14.54 8.26 11.26
CA GLY A 193 13.95 7.02 10.70
C GLY A 193 14.01 5.83 11.64
N GLU A 194 13.60 6.02 12.90
CA GLU A 194 13.59 4.96 13.91
C GLU A 194 12.41 4.01 13.71
N ARG A 195 12.69 2.71 13.68
CA ARG A 195 11.68 1.66 13.57
C ARG A 195 10.71 1.75 14.76
N PRO A 196 9.38 1.90 14.53
CA PRO A 196 8.40 1.85 15.61
C PRO A 196 8.36 0.47 16.29
N GLY A 197 8.06 0.43 17.58
CA GLY A 197 7.93 -0.82 18.33
C GLY A 197 6.76 -1.68 17.87
N ASP A 198 6.83 -3.00 18.11
CA ASP A 198 5.84 -3.97 17.62
C ASP A 198 4.46 -3.84 18.28
N GLU A 199 4.38 -3.19 19.45
CA GLU A 199 3.15 -2.88 20.16
C GLU A 199 2.14 -2.09 19.32
N LEU A 200 2.61 -1.23 18.41
CA LEU A 200 1.75 -0.47 17.49
C LEU A 200 1.08 -1.34 16.42
N ARG A 201 1.60 -2.55 16.18
CA ARG A 201 1.06 -3.49 15.18
C ARG A 201 0.40 -4.72 15.81
N ALA A 202 0.48 -4.88 17.14
CA ALA A 202 -0.07 -6.02 17.86
C ALA A 202 -1.61 -6.15 17.70
N GLY A 203 -2.30 -5.04 17.46
CA GLY A 203 -3.74 -5.00 17.23
C GLY A 203 -4.19 -5.32 15.80
N VAL A 204 -3.27 -5.50 14.85
CA VAL A 204 -3.61 -5.80 13.45
C VAL A 204 -4.23 -7.20 13.36
N ARG A 205 -5.45 -7.26 12.82
CA ARG A 205 -6.24 -8.48 12.61
C ARG A 205 -6.30 -8.81 11.13
N PRO A 206 -6.69 -10.05 10.74
CA PRO A 206 -6.82 -10.41 9.34
C PRO A 206 -7.73 -9.47 8.53
N ASN A 207 -8.79 -8.96 9.16
CA ASN A 207 -9.74 -8.01 8.56
C ASN A 207 -9.40 -6.53 8.78
N SER A 208 -8.29 -6.21 9.43
CA SER A 208 -7.82 -4.82 9.53
C SER A 208 -7.55 -4.24 8.14
N ALA A 209 -7.83 -2.96 7.95
CA ALA A 209 -7.58 -2.31 6.68
C ALA A 209 -6.09 -2.31 6.35
N PHE A 210 -5.75 -2.82 5.17
CA PHE A 210 -4.46 -2.65 4.52
C PHE A 210 -4.40 -1.33 3.73
N GLY A 211 -5.55 -0.96 3.18
CA GLY A 211 -5.81 0.29 2.50
C GLY A 211 -7.29 0.35 2.12
N LEU A 212 -7.82 1.57 2.04
CA LEU A 212 -9.17 1.83 1.58
C LEU A 212 -9.11 2.37 0.14
N PHE A 213 -9.68 1.63 -0.80
CA PHE A 213 -9.69 1.96 -2.23
C PHE A 213 -11.08 2.40 -2.64
N TYR A 214 -11.18 3.21 -3.70
CA TYR A 214 -12.48 3.65 -4.21
C TYR A 214 -12.68 3.19 -5.64
N THR A 215 -13.88 2.72 -5.92
CA THR A 215 -14.31 2.38 -7.28
C THR A 215 -15.32 3.41 -7.78
N SER A 216 -15.20 3.79 -9.05
CA SER A 216 -16.20 4.61 -9.73
C SER A 216 -17.49 3.77 -9.85
N GLY A 217 -18.44 3.94 -8.93
CA GLY A 217 -19.72 3.26 -9.03
C GLY A 217 -20.38 3.61 -10.37
N THR A 218 -20.95 2.63 -11.06
CA THR A 218 -21.56 2.81 -12.38
C THR A 218 -22.79 3.73 -12.38
N THR A 219 -23.33 4.08 -11.21
CA THR A 219 -24.59 4.84 -11.06
C THR A 219 -24.57 5.83 -9.89
N GLY A 220 -23.41 6.29 -9.40
CA GLY A 220 -23.41 7.21 -8.25
C GLY A 220 -22.05 7.51 -7.64
N MET A 221 -22.09 7.90 -6.38
CA MET A 221 -20.91 8.27 -5.59
C MET A 221 -19.90 7.11 -5.50
N PRO A 222 -18.59 7.40 -5.39
CA PRO A 222 -17.57 6.37 -5.27
C PRO A 222 -17.82 5.41 -4.10
N LYS A 223 -17.58 4.11 -4.32
CA LYS A 223 -17.76 3.09 -3.28
C LYS A 223 -16.43 2.65 -2.73
N ALA A 224 -16.31 2.64 -1.41
CA ALA A 224 -15.12 2.18 -0.72
C ALA A 224 -15.01 0.64 -0.77
N VAL A 225 -13.79 0.17 -0.99
CA VAL A 225 -13.37 -1.22 -0.96
C VAL A 225 -12.22 -1.31 0.02
N VAL A 226 -12.49 -1.91 1.17
CA VAL A 226 -11.45 -2.22 2.16
C VAL A 226 -10.67 -3.41 1.61
N VAL A 227 -9.37 -3.22 1.39
CA VAL A 227 -8.48 -4.37 1.22
C VAL A 227 -8.05 -4.80 2.62
N PRO A 228 -8.34 -6.03 3.05
CA PRO A 228 -7.92 -6.52 4.36
C PRO A 228 -6.41 -6.80 4.37
N ALA A 229 -5.80 -6.79 5.56
CA ALA A 229 -4.41 -7.21 5.77
C ALA A 229 -4.16 -8.65 5.25
N VAL A 230 -5.21 -9.46 5.17
CA VAL A 230 -5.19 -10.82 4.65
C VAL A 230 -6.30 -10.99 3.61
N ALA A 231 -5.91 -11.28 2.36
CA ALA A 231 -6.87 -11.55 1.30
C ALA A 231 -7.63 -12.87 1.53
N GLY A 232 -8.96 -12.85 1.40
CA GLY A 232 -9.82 -14.04 1.51
C GLY A 232 -10.37 -14.33 2.90
N CYS A 233 -10.27 -13.39 3.83
CA CYS A 233 -11.05 -13.36 5.07
C CYS A 233 -12.40 -12.66 4.87
#